data_AF-A0A3D8VE57-F1
#
_entry.id   AF-A0A3D8VE57-F1
#
_cell.length_a   1.000
_cell.length_b   1.000
_cell.length_c   1.000
_cell.angle_alpha   90.00
_cell.angle_beta   90.00
_cell.angle_gamma   90.00
#
_symmetry.space_group_name_H-M   'P 1'
#
loop_
_entity.id
_entity.type
_entity.pdbx_description
1 polymer ?
#
loop_
_entity_poly.entity_id
_entity_poly.type
_entity_poly.pdbx_seq_one_letter_code
_entity_poly.pdbx_strand_id
1 'polypeptide(L)'
;MSEDVPVTEEVNASITDKEAEAKAKQEEEDKEREAKEQEEKERDEQEAKEQAQKEQEEQEAKEQAQKEQEEREAKEQAQKEQEEREAREKAQKEQEAKKEEERKAKEEAERKAKEEEERKAKEDSVTVSEKQAVAMAEQYLSFMAFSKSGLIDQLEFEGFSTEDATYGVEHISVDWQEQAVIKAEEYLDFMAFSRQGLIDQLVFEGFSQEHAAYAASQVGL
;
A
#
# COMPACT_ATOMS: atom_id res chain seq x y z
N MET A 1 -83.05 16.19 -126.03
CA MET A 1 -82.17 17.26 -125.54
C MET A 1 -81.73 16.85 -124.14
N SER A 2 -80.45 16.50 -124.02
CA SER A 2 -79.45 16.98 -123.03
C SER A 2 -80.01 17.76 -121.81
N GLU A 3 -79.52 17.62 -120.56
CA GLU A 3 -78.23 17.27 -119.93
C GLU A 3 -78.53 16.71 -118.50
N ASP A 4 -77.84 15.71 -117.91
CA ASP A 4 -76.58 15.73 -117.08
C ASP A 4 -76.64 16.75 -115.90
N VAL A 5 -76.32 16.51 -114.61
CA VAL A 5 -75.13 15.90 -113.92
C VAL A 5 -75.51 15.65 -112.40
N PRO A 6 -74.79 14.83 -111.59
CA PRO A 6 -75.23 14.20 -110.33
C PRO A 6 -74.59 14.75 -109.02
N VAL A 7 -75.05 14.29 -107.83
CA VAL A 7 -74.36 14.48 -106.53
C VAL A 7 -74.50 13.22 -105.65
N THR A 8 -73.44 12.44 -105.55
CA THR A 8 -73.26 11.37 -104.54
C THR A 8 -71.81 11.40 -104.06
N GLU A 9 -71.42 12.37 -103.22
CA GLU A 9 -70.07 12.37 -102.64
C GLU A 9 -69.88 13.26 -101.40
N GLU A 10 -70.86 13.35 -100.48
CA GLU A 10 -70.68 14.21 -99.28
C GLU A 10 -71.08 13.57 -97.94
N VAL A 11 -71.64 12.35 -97.94
CA VAL A 11 -72.14 11.73 -96.70
C VAL A 11 -71.19 10.67 -96.12
N ASN A 12 -70.19 10.20 -96.88
CA ASN A 12 -69.26 9.16 -96.43
C ASN A 12 -68.00 9.71 -95.70
N ALA A 13 -67.67 10.99 -95.86
CA ALA A 13 -66.53 11.62 -95.18
C ALA A 13 -66.80 11.94 -93.69
N SER A 14 -68.07 12.18 -93.32
CA SER A 14 -68.44 12.59 -91.95
C SER A 14 -68.51 11.43 -90.93
N ILE A 15 -68.67 10.19 -91.39
CA ILE A 15 -68.64 8.99 -90.52
C ILE A 15 -67.18 8.62 -90.18
N THR A 16 -66.27 8.75 -91.14
CA THR A 16 -64.84 8.46 -90.97
C THR A 16 -64.12 9.48 -90.06
N ASP A 17 -64.54 10.74 -90.07
CA ASP A 17 -63.97 11.76 -89.17
C ASP A 17 -64.39 11.53 -87.70
N LYS A 18 -65.64 11.12 -87.44
CA LYS A 18 -66.09 10.77 -86.08
C LYS A 18 -65.49 9.47 -85.55
N GLU A 19 -65.25 8.48 -86.41
CA GLU A 19 -64.50 7.27 -86.04
C GLU A 19 -63.02 7.56 -85.78
N ALA A 20 -62.39 8.46 -86.55
CA ALA A 20 -61.01 8.90 -86.32
C ALA A 20 -60.87 9.69 -85.02
N GLU A 21 -61.83 10.57 -84.70
CA GLU A 21 -61.86 11.37 -83.48
C GLU A 21 -62.13 10.49 -82.23
N ALA A 22 -63.04 9.51 -82.34
CA ALA A 22 -63.26 8.52 -81.28
C ALA A 22 -62.03 7.63 -81.05
N LYS A 23 -61.33 7.23 -82.12
CA LYS A 23 -60.10 6.43 -82.02
C LYS A 23 -58.94 7.23 -81.44
N ALA A 24 -58.80 8.50 -81.79
CA ALA A 24 -57.80 9.40 -81.21
C ALA A 24 -58.06 9.64 -79.71
N LYS A 25 -59.33 9.79 -79.32
CA LYS A 25 -59.73 9.96 -77.92
C LYS A 25 -59.52 8.68 -77.10
N GLN A 26 -59.80 7.51 -77.69
CA GLN A 26 -59.50 6.21 -77.09
C GLN A 26 -57.99 6.01 -76.91
N GLU A 27 -57.18 6.40 -77.90
CA GLU A 27 -55.72 6.29 -77.86
C GLU A 27 -55.08 7.28 -76.87
N GLU A 28 -55.71 8.43 -76.62
CA GLU A 28 -55.33 9.38 -75.57
C GLU A 28 -55.71 8.86 -74.16
N GLU A 29 -56.92 8.30 -74.00
CA GLU A 29 -57.34 7.64 -72.75
C GLU A 29 -56.49 6.41 -72.41
N ASP A 30 -56.10 5.60 -73.41
CA ASP A 30 -55.21 4.46 -73.24
C ASP A 30 -53.79 4.91 -72.85
N LYS A 31 -53.27 6.01 -73.44
CA LYS A 31 -51.99 6.62 -73.02
C LYS A 31 -52.05 7.22 -71.63
N GLU A 32 -53.15 7.86 -71.24
CA GLU A 32 -53.33 8.38 -69.89
C GLU A 32 -53.43 7.24 -68.87
N ARG A 33 -54.03 6.11 -69.26
CA ARG A 33 -54.11 4.91 -68.44
C ARG A 33 -52.75 4.22 -68.29
N GLU A 34 -51.98 4.08 -69.38
CA GLU A 34 -50.61 3.58 -69.35
C GLU A 34 -49.69 4.49 -68.52
N ALA A 35 -49.85 5.81 -68.61
CA ALA A 35 -49.10 6.77 -67.81
C ALA A 35 -49.44 6.65 -66.31
N LYS A 36 -50.73 6.49 -65.96
CA LYS A 36 -51.15 6.24 -64.57
C LYS A 36 -50.66 4.90 -64.05
N GLU A 37 -50.65 3.86 -64.88
CA GLU A 37 -50.13 2.54 -64.51
C GLU A 37 -48.60 2.57 -64.32
N GLN A 38 -47.87 3.37 -65.11
CA GLN A 38 -46.45 3.64 -64.89
C GLN A 38 -46.20 4.42 -63.60
N GLU A 39 -46.95 5.49 -63.33
CA GLU A 39 -46.84 6.25 -62.07
C GLU A 39 -47.16 5.38 -60.85
N GLU A 40 -48.20 4.54 -60.92
CA GLU A 40 -48.56 3.62 -59.85
C GLU A 40 -47.45 2.58 -59.62
N LYS A 41 -46.87 2.03 -60.68
CA LYS A 41 -45.75 1.09 -60.59
C LYS A 41 -44.46 1.74 -60.04
N GLU A 42 -44.16 2.97 -60.43
CA GLU A 42 -43.03 3.73 -59.87
C GLU A 42 -43.25 4.07 -58.40
N ARG A 43 -44.49 4.38 -58.01
CA ARG A 43 -44.87 4.63 -56.62
C ARG A 43 -44.76 3.36 -55.78
N ASP A 44 -45.25 2.22 -56.27
CA ASP A 44 -45.11 0.92 -55.60
C ASP A 44 -43.64 0.52 -55.46
N GLU A 45 -42.82 0.79 -56.49
CA GLU A 45 -41.37 0.53 -56.43
C GLU A 45 -40.66 1.46 -55.44
N GLN A 46 -41.09 2.73 -55.32
CA GLN A 46 -40.60 3.66 -54.30
C GLN A 46 -41.01 3.24 -52.89
N GLU A 47 -42.28 2.86 -52.68
CA GLU A 47 -42.77 2.38 -51.38
C GLU A 47 -42.05 1.08 -50.97
N ALA A 48 -41.81 0.16 -51.91
CA ALA A 48 -41.03 -1.05 -51.66
C ALA A 48 -39.56 -0.74 -51.30
N LYS A 49 -38.92 0.24 -51.96
CA LYS A 49 -37.57 0.69 -51.63
C LYS A 49 -37.51 1.37 -50.26
N GLU A 50 -38.48 2.20 -49.92
CA GLU A 50 -38.56 2.86 -48.62
C GLU A 50 -38.80 1.84 -47.49
N GLN A 51 -39.63 0.83 -47.73
CA GLN A 51 -39.87 -0.24 -46.78
C GLN A 51 -38.63 -1.12 -46.58
N ALA A 52 -37.92 -1.47 -47.66
CA ALA A 52 -36.66 -2.18 -47.58
C ALA A 52 -35.57 -1.38 -46.84
N GLN A 53 -35.51 -0.06 -47.06
CA GLN A 53 -34.58 0.82 -46.35
C GLN A 53 -34.91 0.91 -44.85
N LYS A 54 -36.20 1.07 -44.49
CA LYS A 54 -36.64 1.07 -43.08
C LYS A 54 -36.34 -0.25 -42.38
N GLU A 55 -36.53 -1.37 -43.05
CA GLU A 55 -36.22 -2.69 -42.49
C GLU A 55 -34.70 -2.89 -42.29
N GLN A 56 -33.88 -2.38 -43.22
CA GLN A 56 -32.43 -2.38 -43.07
C GLN A 56 -31.98 -1.48 -41.90
N GLU A 57 -32.52 -0.27 -41.78
CA GLU A 57 -32.22 0.65 -40.67
C GLU A 57 -32.66 0.06 -39.31
N GLU A 58 -33.79 -0.65 -39.25
CA GLU A 58 -34.25 -1.34 -38.04
C GLU A 58 -33.32 -2.51 -37.67
N GLN A 59 -32.82 -3.26 -38.65
CA GLN A 59 -31.85 -4.35 -38.42
C GLN A 59 -30.50 -3.80 -37.91
N GLU A 60 -29.99 -2.74 -38.54
CA GLU A 60 -28.75 -2.08 -38.11
C GLU A 60 -28.89 -1.50 -36.69
N ALA A 61 -30.03 -0.88 -36.37
CA ALA A 61 -30.31 -0.37 -35.03
C ALA A 61 -30.39 -1.50 -33.97
N LYS A 62 -30.99 -2.65 -34.32
CA LYS A 62 -31.03 -3.83 -33.42
C LYS A 62 -29.64 -4.42 -33.21
N GLU A 63 -28.83 -4.54 -34.26
CA GLU A 63 -27.46 -5.06 -34.17
C GLU A 63 -26.58 -4.12 -33.33
N GLN A 64 -26.72 -2.81 -33.50
CA GLN A 64 -26.02 -1.82 -32.70
C GLN A 64 -26.44 -1.87 -31.23
N ALA A 65 -27.74 -1.99 -30.94
CA ALA A 65 -28.24 -2.13 -29.58
C ALA A 65 -27.73 -3.42 -28.91
N GLN A 66 -27.67 -4.53 -29.65
CA GLN A 66 -27.13 -5.79 -29.15
C GLN A 66 -25.63 -5.68 -28.86
N LYS A 67 -24.83 -5.10 -29.77
CA LYS A 67 -23.39 -4.88 -29.53
C LYS A 67 -23.14 -3.98 -28.32
N GLU A 68 -23.94 -2.94 -28.13
CA GLU A 68 -23.81 -2.05 -26.97
C GLU A 68 -24.18 -2.77 -25.67
N GLN A 69 -25.19 -3.64 -25.70
CA GLN A 69 -25.53 -4.48 -24.55
C GLN A 69 -24.41 -5.47 -24.22
N GLU A 70 -23.87 -6.19 -25.21
CA GLU A 70 -22.76 -7.12 -25.04
C GLU A 70 -21.49 -6.43 -24.50
N GLU A 71 -21.19 -5.21 -24.99
CA GLU A 71 -20.06 -4.41 -24.49
C GLU A 71 -20.27 -3.96 -23.03
N ARG A 72 -21.51 -3.60 -22.65
CA ARG A 72 -21.84 -3.25 -21.26
C ARG A 72 -21.71 -4.45 -20.33
N GLU A 73 -22.22 -5.61 -20.73
CA GLU A 73 -22.11 -6.85 -19.96
C GLU A 73 -20.64 -7.30 -19.81
N ALA A 74 -19.85 -7.20 -20.89
CA ALA A 74 -18.42 -7.49 -20.85
C ALA A 74 -17.65 -6.54 -19.92
N LYS A 75 -17.98 -5.23 -19.93
CA LYS A 75 -17.39 -4.25 -19.01
C LYS A 75 -17.77 -4.51 -17.56
N GLU A 76 -19.03 -4.84 -17.29
CA GLU A 76 -19.48 -5.17 -15.93
C GLU A 76 -18.80 -6.44 -15.40
N GLN A 77 -18.65 -7.47 -16.26
CA GLN A 77 -17.95 -8.69 -15.89
C GLN A 77 -16.46 -8.44 -15.62
N ALA A 78 -15.80 -7.65 -16.47
CA ALA A 78 -14.40 -7.27 -16.28
C ALA A 78 -14.20 -6.47 -14.98
N GLN A 79 -15.13 -5.57 -14.65
CA GLN A 79 -15.08 -4.81 -13.40
C GLN A 79 -15.25 -5.71 -12.17
N LYS A 80 -16.22 -6.64 -12.19
CA LYS A 80 -16.42 -7.60 -11.10
C LYS A 80 -15.21 -8.51 -10.89
N GLU A 81 -14.58 -8.97 -11.97
CA GLU A 81 -13.37 -9.80 -11.88
C GLU A 81 -12.19 -9.00 -11.31
N GLN A 82 -12.04 -7.73 -11.69
CA GLN A 82 -11.03 -6.84 -11.11
C GLN A 82 -11.28 -6.61 -9.61
N GLU A 83 -12.50 -6.29 -9.20
CA GLU A 83 -12.87 -6.08 -7.79
C GLU A 83 -12.62 -7.35 -6.95
N GLU A 84 -12.97 -8.53 -7.48
CA GLU A 84 -12.71 -9.80 -6.81
C GLU A 84 -11.21 -10.08 -6.67
N ARG A 85 -10.41 -9.78 -7.71
CA ARG A 85 -8.96 -9.92 -7.68
C ARG A 85 -8.32 -9.00 -6.63
N GLU A 86 -8.74 -7.74 -6.58
CA GLU A 86 -8.26 -6.77 -5.58
C GLU A 86 -8.64 -7.19 -4.15
N ALA A 87 -9.86 -7.72 -3.96
CA ALA A 87 -10.31 -8.25 -2.68
C ALA A 87 -9.47 -9.46 -2.23
N ARG A 88 -9.18 -10.39 -3.15
CA ARG A 88 -8.32 -11.56 -2.88
C ARG A 88 -6.88 -11.15 -2.54
N GLU A 89 -6.32 -10.20 -3.28
CA GLU A 89 -4.96 -9.69 -3.00
C GLU A 89 -4.88 -9.01 -1.64
N LYS A 90 -5.88 -8.21 -1.27
CA LYS A 90 -5.97 -7.57 0.05
C LYS A 90 -6.06 -8.62 1.18
N ALA A 91 -6.91 -9.63 1.01
CA ALA A 91 -7.05 -10.71 1.98
C ALA A 91 -5.74 -11.52 2.14
N GLN A 92 -5.01 -11.76 1.05
CA GLN A 92 -3.72 -12.45 1.10
C GLN A 92 -2.68 -11.61 1.85
N LYS A 93 -2.55 -10.31 1.54
CA LYS A 93 -1.63 -9.39 2.24
C LYS A 93 -1.92 -9.31 3.73
N GLU A 94 -3.20 -9.28 4.12
CA GLU A 94 -3.59 -9.27 5.53
C GLU A 94 -3.21 -10.58 6.24
N GLN A 95 -3.40 -11.73 5.60
CA GLN A 95 -2.96 -13.02 6.15
C GLN A 95 -1.44 -13.14 6.27
N GLU A 96 -0.70 -12.64 5.28
CA GLU A 96 0.77 -12.63 5.31
C GLU A 96 1.30 -11.72 6.42
N ALA A 97 0.74 -10.51 6.57
CA ALA A 97 1.08 -9.60 7.66
C ALA A 97 0.84 -10.24 9.04
N LYS A 98 -0.31 -10.90 9.22
CA LYS A 98 -0.63 -11.57 10.49
C LYS A 98 0.32 -12.74 10.80
N LYS A 99 0.68 -13.54 9.79
CA LYS A 99 1.68 -14.62 9.95
C LYS A 99 3.07 -14.09 10.28
N GLU A 100 3.47 -12.96 9.68
CA GLU A 100 4.75 -12.33 9.99
C GLU A 100 4.78 -11.78 11.42
N GLU A 101 3.68 -11.16 11.88
CA GLU A 101 3.54 -10.69 13.26
C GLU A 101 3.62 -11.86 14.26
N GLU A 102 2.92 -12.96 14.00
CA GLU A 102 2.96 -14.17 14.84
C GLU A 102 4.36 -14.79 14.88
N ARG A 103 5.08 -14.83 13.74
CA ARG A 103 6.46 -15.31 13.69
C ARG A 103 7.38 -14.43 14.52
N LYS A 104 7.28 -13.10 14.39
CA LYS A 104 8.08 -12.15 15.18
C LYS A 104 7.82 -12.29 16.68
N ALA A 105 6.55 -12.43 17.07
CA ALA A 105 6.17 -12.64 18.47
C ALA A 105 6.76 -13.95 19.03
N LYS A 106 6.73 -15.03 18.24
CA LYS A 106 7.31 -16.32 18.63
C LYS A 106 8.84 -16.25 18.76
N GLU A 107 9.52 -15.62 17.80
CA GLU A 107 10.97 -15.43 17.85
C GLU A 107 11.41 -14.58 19.04
N GLU A 108 10.64 -13.52 19.36
CA GLU A 108 10.91 -12.70 20.54
C GLU A 108 10.70 -13.48 21.84
N ALA A 109 9.63 -14.27 21.92
CA ALA A 109 9.34 -15.11 23.08
C ALA A 109 10.43 -16.18 23.28
N GLU A 110 10.90 -16.81 22.21
CA GLU A 110 11.98 -17.81 22.25
C GLU A 110 13.31 -17.17 22.67
N ARG A 111 13.63 -15.97 22.16
CA ARG A 111 14.82 -15.22 22.58
C ARG A 111 14.76 -14.88 24.07
N LYS A 112 13.62 -14.37 24.55
CA LYS A 112 13.41 -14.05 25.98
C LYS A 112 13.53 -15.30 26.85
N ALA A 113 12.97 -16.43 26.43
CA ALA A 113 13.08 -17.69 27.15
C ALA A 113 14.54 -18.17 27.23
N LYS A 114 15.29 -18.09 26.13
CA LYS A 114 16.71 -18.47 26.10
C LYS A 114 17.59 -17.53 26.96
N GLU A 115 17.31 -16.23 26.93
CA GLU A 115 18.00 -15.26 27.78
C GLU A 115 17.68 -15.48 29.27
N GLU A 116 16.43 -15.80 29.61
CA GLU A 116 16.05 -16.17 30.98
C GLU A 116 16.70 -17.48 31.44
N GLU A 117 16.76 -18.49 30.58
CA GLU A 117 17.46 -19.74 30.85
C GLU A 117 18.97 -19.52 31.04
N GLU A 118 19.60 -18.69 30.22
CA GLU A 118 21.02 -18.33 30.36
C GLU A 118 21.28 -17.53 31.65
N ARG A 119 20.38 -16.61 32.01
CA ARG A 119 20.48 -15.87 33.29
C ARG A 119 20.33 -16.81 34.48
N LYS A 120 19.36 -17.73 34.46
CA LYS A 120 19.19 -18.73 35.53
C LYS A 120 20.39 -19.68 35.61
N ALA A 121 20.92 -20.12 34.47
CA ALA A 121 22.13 -20.94 34.45
C ALA A 121 23.34 -20.20 35.04
N LYS A 122 23.48 -18.90 34.74
CA LYS A 122 24.50 -18.04 35.34
C LYS A 122 24.30 -17.86 36.86
N GLU A 123 23.08 -17.65 37.31
CA GLU A 123 22.73 -17.55 38.74
C GLU A 123 22.99 -18.87 39.51
N ASP A 124 22.70 -20.02 38.90
CA ASP A 124 22.98 -21.34 39.48
C ASP A 124 24.48 -21.66 39.49
N SER A 125 25.27 -21.07 38.58
CA SER A 125 26.72 -21.23 38.55
C SER A 125 27.48 -20.34 39.54
N VAL A 126 26.80 -19.43 40.25
CA VAL A 126 27.45 -18.50 41.18
C VAL A 126 28.10 -19.28 42.32
N THR A 127 29.42 -19.21 42.37
CA THR A 127 30.26 -19.89 43.33
C THR A 127 30.14 -19.26 44.72
N VAL A 128 30.61 -19.98 45.73
CA VAL A 128 30.71 -19.41 47.09
C VAL A 128 31.72 -18.25 47.11
N SER A 129 32.80 -18.33 46.32
CA SER A 129 33.84 -17.29 46.23
C SER A 129 33.26 -15.97 45.73
N GLU A 130 32.51 -16.00 44.62
CA GLU A 130 31.80 -14.85 44.07
C GLU A 130 30.85 -14.19 45.08
N LYS A 131 30.09 -15.00 45.84
CA LYS A 131 29.20 -14.47 46.91
C LYS A 131 29.98 -13.78 48.03
N GLN A 132 31.14 -14.32 48.39
CA GLN A 132 32.02 -13.70 49.39
C GLN A 132 32.63 -12.41 48.85
N ALA A 133 32.99 -12.35 47.56
CA ALA A 133 33.49 -11.15 46.92
C ALA A 133 32.44 -10.02 46.92
N VAL A 134 31.17 -10.32 46.61
CA VAL A 134 30.06 -9.36 46.73
C VAL A 134 29.97 -8.80 48.15
N ALA A 135 29.89 -9.67 49.16
CA ALA A 135 29.77 -9.24 50.55
C ALA A 135 30.96 -8.40 51.03
N MET A 136 32.18 -8.74 50.58
CA MET A 136 33.38 -7.98 50.92
C MET A 136 33.44 -6.63 50.21
N ALA A 137 32.99 -6.55 48.95
CA ALA A 137 32.88 -5.30 48.22
C ALA A 137 31.92 -4.31 48.92
N GLU A 138 30.73 -4.78 49.32
CA GLU A 138 29.77 -3.98 50.10
C GLU A 138 30.37 -3.53 51.45
N GLN A 139 31.08 -4.44 52.12
CA GLN A 139 31.75 -4.12 53.38
C GLN A 139 32.78 -3.01 53.18
N TYR A 140 33.64 -3.08 52.16
CA TYR A 140 34.64 -2.05 51.89
C TYR A 140 34.02 -0.68 51.65
N LEU A 141 32.98 -0.61 50.82
CA LEU A 141 32.27 0.64 50.53
C LEU A 141 31.51 1.20 51.75
N SER A 142 31.23 0.38 52.77
CA SER A 142 30.67 0.86 54.03
C SER A 142 31.68 1.60 54.92
N PHE A 143 32.99 1.41 54.69
CA PHE A 143 34.05 1.99 55.50
C PHE A 143 34.83 3.10 54.79
N MET A 144 35.00 3.01 53.47
CA MET A 144 35.75 4.00 52.70
C MET A 144 35.34 4.02 51.23
N ALA A 145 35.54 5.15 50.56
CA ALA A 145 35.22 5.28 49.15
C ALA A 145 36.28 4.64 48.24
N PHE A 146 35.81 3.98 47.19
CA PHE A 146 36.62 3.37 46.13
C PHE A 146 36.07 3.69 44.74
N SER A 147 36.97 3.73 43.75
CA SER A 147 36.58 3.61 42.35
C SER A 147 36.21 2.16 42.02
N LYS A 148 35.50 1.93 40.90
CA LYS A 148 35.15 0.56 40.48
C LYS A 148 36.40 -0.31 40.32
N SER A 149 37.43 0.17 39.63
CA SER A 149 38.68 -0.58 39.44
C SER A 149 39.47 -0.69 40.74
N GLY A 150 39.53 0.36 41.56
CA GLY A 150 40.23 0.32 42.85
C GLY A 150 39.62 -0.68 43.83
N LEU A 151 38.29 -0.84 43.81
CA LEU A 151 37.63 -1.87 44.62
C LEU A 151 37.93 -3.29 44.10
N ILE A 152 38.01 -3.49 42.78
CA ILE A 152 38.42 -4.77 42.19
C ILE A 152 39.85 -5.10 42.62
N ASP A 153 40.78 -4.16 42.46
CA ASP A 153 42.19 -4.34 42.86
C ASP A 153 42.31 -4.64 44.37
N GLN A 154 41.49 -3.98 45.20
CA GLN A 154 41.44 -4.27 46.64
C GLN A 154 40.98 -5.70 46.90
N LEU A 155 39.93 -6.18 46.23
CA LEU A 155 39.46 -7.56 46.40
C LEU A 155 40.48 -8.59 45.89
N GLU A 156 41.20 -8.31 44.80
CA GLU A 156 42.31 -9.16 44.36
C GLU A 156 43.42 -9.22 45.42
N PHE A 157 43.72 -8.09 46.08
CA PHE A 157 44.66 -8.05 47.19
C PHE A 157 44.19 -8.87 48.40
N GLU A 158 42.87 -8.95 48.65
CA GLU A 158 42.28 -9.86 49.65
C GLU A 158 42.37 -11.35 49.27
N GLY A 159 42.84 -11.66 48.05
CA GLY A 159 43.07 -13.02 47.58
C GLY A 159 41.93 -13.60 46.74
N PHE A 160 40.95 -12.80 46.35
CA PHE A 160 39.99 -13.21 45.32
C PHE A 160 40.68 -13.33 43.96
N SER A 161 40.18 -14.23 43.12
CA SER A 161 40.58 -14.24 41.71
C SER A 161 40.07 -12.97 41.03
N THR A 162 40.72 -12.54 39.94
CA THR A 162 40.24 -11.43 39.10
C THR A 162 38.79 -11.60 38.68
N GLU A 163 38.39 -12.83 38.39
CA GLU A 163 37.01 -13.18 37.99
C GLU A 163 36.04 -12.97 39.16
N ASP A 164 36.32 -13.51 40.35
CA ASP A 164 35.46 -13.35 41.53
C ASP A 164 35.41 -11.88 42.00
N ALA A 165 36.53 -11.16 41.99
CA ALA A 165 36.60 -9.76 42.38
C ALA A 165 35.79 -8.87 41.44
N THR A 166 35.92 -9.09 40.12
CA THR A 166 35.11 -8.40 39.12
C THR A 166 33.64 -8.74 39.29
N TYR A 167 33.29 -10.02 39.47
CA TYR A 167 31.92 -10.45 39.74
C TYR A 167 31.35 -9.71 40.96
N GLY A 168 32.10 -9.68 42.06
CA GLY A 168 31.71 -9.03 43.32
C GLY A 168 31.33 -7.57 43.13
N VAL A 169 32.19 -6.81 42.45
CA VAL A 169 31.99 -5.38 42.22
C VAL A 169 30.89 -5.09 41.18
N GLU A 170 30.61 -6.02 40.26
CA GLU A 170 29.54 -5.87 39.27
C GLU A 170 28.14 -6.22 39.78
N HIS A 171 28.05 -6.98 40.86
CA HIS A 171 26.78 -7.45 41.44
C HIS A 171 26.34 -6.67 42.69
N ILE A 172 27.00 -5.55 42.99
CA ILE A 172 26.58 -4.58 44.02
C ILE A 172 25.88 -3.38 43.38
N SER A 173 24.96 -2.76 44.12
CA SER A 173 24.28 -1.55 43.70
C SER A 173 24.99 -0.32 44.28
N VAL A 174 25.76 0.39 43.45
CA VAL A 174 26.62 1.50 43.88
C VAL A 174 26.52 2.65 42.88
N ASP A 175 26.44 3.87 43.41
CA ASP A 175 26.64 5.10 42.62
C ASP A 175 28.14 5.44 42.60
N TRP A 176 28.80 5.09 41.50
CA TRP A 176 30.24 5.31 41.32
C TRP A 176 30.63 6.78 41.17
N GLN A 177 29.69 7.66 40.83
CA GLN A 177 29.93 9.09 40.80
C GLN A 177 29.90 9.66 42.23
N GLU A 178 28.96 9.19 43.06
CA GLU A 178 28.90 9.54 44.48
C GLU A 178 30.14 9.06 45.24
N GLN A 179 30.64 7.85 44.95
CA GLN A 179 31.89 7.37 45.54
C GLN A 179 33.07 8.32 45.26
N ALA A 180 33.11 8.95 44.08
CA ALA A 180 34.14 9.93 43.77
C ALA A 180 34.01 11.21 44.62
N VAL A 181 32.78 11.65 44.91
CA VAL A 181 32.51 12.81 45.78
C VAL A 181 32.97 12.52 47.20
N ILE A 182 32.59 11.37 47.76
CA ILE A 182 33.02 10.96 49.11
C ILE A 182 34.55 10.91 49.17
N LYS A 183 35.20 10.35 48.14
CA LYS A 183 36.66 10.28 48.11
C LYS A 183 37.32 11.66 48.02
N ALA A 184 36.73 12.57 47.27
CA ALA A 184 37.17 13.94 47.18
C ALA A 184 37.10 14.67 48.54
N GLU A 185 36.00 14.47 49.28
CA GLU A 185 35.82 15.00 50.63
C GLU A 185 36.86 14.43 51.60
N GLU A 186 37.06 13.11 51.61
CA GLU A 186 38.10 12.45 52.43
C GLU A 186 39.50 13.06 52.20
N TYR A 187 39.85 13.33 50.93
CA TYR A 187 41.12 13.96 50.60
C TYR A 187 41.26 15.37 51.15
N LEU A 188 40.21 16.18 51.00
CA LEU A 188 40.21 17.58 51.43
C LEU A 188 40.19 17.72 52.96
N ASP A 189 39.64 16.74 53.68
CA ASP A 189 39.73 16.66 55.13
C ASP A 189 41.18 16.46 55.62
N PHE A 190 42.01 15.77 54.84
CA PHE A 190 43.40 15.48 55.20
C PHE A 190 44.39 16.54 54.69
N MET A 191 44.23 17.01 53.45
CA MET A 191 45.13 17.99 52.86
C MET A 191 44.48 18.85 51.76
N ALA A 192 45.06 20.03 51.53
CA ALA A 192 44.56 20.92 50.49
C ALA A 192 44.98 20.45 49.08
N PHE A 193 44.03 20.52 48.13
CA PHE A 193 44.26 20.29 46.71
C PHE A 193 43.87 21.52 45.87
N SER A 194 44.52 21.69 44.72
CA SER A 194 43.93 22.49 43.64
C SER A 194 42.87 21.66 42.90
N ARG A 195 41.94 22.31 42.19
CA ARG A 195 40.94 21.61 41.38
C ARG A 195 41.55 20.54 40.47
N GLN A 196 42.54 20.92 39.67
CA GLN A 196 43.18 19.98 38.75
C GLN A 196 43.92 18.88 39.51
N GLY A 197 44.61 19.22 40.61
CA GLY A 197 45.31 18.22 41.42
C GLY A 197 44.38 17.18 42.03
N LEU A 198 43.20 17.59 42.50
CA LEU A 198 42.20 16.66 43.04
C LEU A 198 41.64 15.74 41.95
N ILE A 199 41.35 16.31 40.77
CA ILE A 199 40.89 15.54 39.60
C ILE A 199 41.95 14.50 39.21
N ASP A 200 43.21 14.90 39.08
CA ASP A 200 44.31 14.01 38.71
C ASP A 200 44.49 12.90 39.75
N GLN A 201 44.33 13.22 41.03
CA GLN A 201 44.41 12.23 42.12
C GLN A 201 43.29 11.20 42.05
N LEU A 202 42.04 11.62 41.85
CA LEU A 202 40.91 10.70 41.72
C LEU A 202 41.02 9.83 40.46
N VAL A 203 41.49 10.40 39.35
CA VAL A 203 41.75 9.62 38.13
C VAL A 203 42.88 8.60 38.36
N PHE A 204 43.92 8.97 39.11
CA PHE A 204 44.98 8.04 39.50
C PHE A 204 44.44 6.88 40.37
N GLU A 205 43.45 7.15 41.23
CA GLU A 205 42.73 6.11 41.99
C GLU A 205 41.72 5.30 41.18
N GLY A 206 41.62 5.53 39.86
CA GLY A 206 40.79 4.74 38.97
C GLY A 206 39.36 5.26 38.77
N PHE A 207 39.02 6.45 39.27
CA PHE A 207 37.77 7.11 38.88
C PHE A 207 37.82 7.56 37.42
N SER A 208 36.67 7.57 36.75
CA SER A 208 36.59 8.14 35.40
C SER A 208 36.87 9.65 35.46
N GLN A 209 37.40 10.20 34.36
CA GLN A 209 37.62 11.64 34.22
C GLN A 209 36.36 12.46 34.53
N GLU A 210 35.19 11.94 34.16
CA GLU A 210 33.89 12.55 34.41
C GLU A 210 33.54 12.55 35.90
N HIS A 211 33.66 11.41 36.59
CA HIS A 211 33.36 11.33 38.02
C HIS A 211 34.32 12.18 38.85
N ALA A 212 35.61 12.19 38.50
CA ALA A 212 36.61 13.01 39.17
C ALA A 212 36.34 14.51 38.99
N ALA A 213 36.00 14.95 37.78
CA ALA A 213 35.66 16.36 37.51
C ALA A 213 34.35 16.79 38.18
N TYR A 214 33.36 15.89 38.24
CA TYR A 214 32.13 16.11 38.98
C TYR A 214 32.40 16.25 40.47
N ALA A 215 33.13 15.30 41.06
CA ALA A 215 33.50 15.31 42.47
C ALA A 215 34.22 16.59 42.89
N ALA A 216 35.24 17.03 42.13
CA ALA A 216 35.94 18.28 42.39
C ALA A 216 34.98 19.49 42.42
N SER A 217 34.00 19.51 41.51
CA SER A 217 33.00 20.58 41.46
C SER A 217 32.04 20.54 42.65
N GLN A 218 31.64 19.34 43.09
CA GLN A 218 30.75 19.14 44.24
C GLN A 218 31.38 19.58 45.56
N VAL A 219 32.69 19.38 45.73
CA VAL A 219 33.44 19.82 46.91
C VAL A 219 33.91 21.29 46.83
N GLY A 220 33.48 22.02 45.81
CA GLY A 220 33.70 23.48 45.69
C GLY A 220 35.00 23.90 45.01
N LEU A 221 35.63 23.03 44.20
CA LEU A 221 36.86 23.32 43.44
C LEU A 221 36.66 23.50 41.93
#